data_AF-A0A938B0Q6-F1
#
_entry.id   AF-A0A938B0Q6-F1
#
_cell.length_a   1.000
_cell.length_b   1.000
_cell.length_c   1.000
_cell.angle_alpha   90.00
_cell.angle_beta   90.00
_cell.angle_gamma   90.00
#
_symmetry.space_group_name_H-M   'P 1'
#
loop_
_entity.id
_entity.type
_entity.pdbx_description
1 polymer ?
#
loop_
_entity_poly.entity_id
_entity_poly.type
_entity_poly.pdbx_seq_one_letter_code
_entity_poly.pdbx_strand_id
1 'polypeptide(L)'
;MILSTFNDTRRKIVDRLLEVAKKRTSPQTGYVHLFYDNPDSVHQDTIPVLENMYYALGLFHTRMSDSILEARSIIDKILSFEVGGNFPIYLHDYPHCKDRSTSIYMLPVIHYLVKDYRSVLGDSLYGKLQELSDRILIHAKKMHETKRLPFSSFVRWQGFTHQLEKMEPKSVVEWGEYLLAIHMSNPSWQEEEVKRAFSYYNIECRLFLDTESPIMQDGFAPRATFFDLLVALQTGNYSKAILSNEKLIFLSALAHPFPDIDVESVLDKRQQVSLWQKHTKQPFMLFWTEDDNLRSLAIECKGEIYSIKEEEGSIEFAVNYPLDLPEEETNAEFAIYVDGAIKTSLIVDQNRASTFSLHDVIELHTPSKILKISFHPQDEGGMFFGHLSRCNRPYQVKKDVFQAYDWKLGVRTISRPKQFSMNIRFCAFMK
;
A
#
# COMPACT_ATOMS: atom_id res chain seq x y z
N MET A 1 -5.24 8.33 -27.87
CA MET A 1 -4.04 8.53 -27.02
C MET A 1 -4.13 7.72 -25.72
N ILE A 2 -5.24 7.77 -24.97
CA ILE A 2 -5.43 7.00 -23.73
C ILE A 2 -5.27 5.48 -23.95
N LEU A 3 -5.92 4.91 -24.98
CA LEU A 3 -5.83 3.48 -25.28
C LEU A 3 -4.41 3.00 -25.68
N SER A 4 -3.60 3.85 -26.33
CA SER A 4 -2.23 3.48 -26.68
C SER A 4 -1.32 3.47 -25.45
N THR A 5 -1.40 4.51 -24.62
CA THR A 5 -0.65 4.60 -23.36
C THR A 5 -1.01 3.44 -22.43
N PHE A 6 -2.30 3.08 -22.36
CA PHE A 6 -2.78 1.94 -21.59
C PHE A 6 -2.18 0.61 -22.07
N ASN A 7 -2.21 0.34 -23.38
CA ASN A 7 -1.71 -0.92 -23.91
C ASN A 7 -0.20 -1.08 -23.65
N ASP A 8 0.57 -0.02 -23.82
CA ASP A 8 2.01 -0.03 -23.54
C ASP A 8 2.28 -0.28 -22.05
N THR A 9 1.47 0.35 -21.22
CA THR A 9 1.55 0.29 -19.77
C THR A 9 1.23 -1.10 -19.23
N ARG A 10 0.09 -1.68 -19.66
CA ARG A 10 -0.29 -3.05 -19.32
C ARG A 10 0.76 -4.04 -19.81
N ARG A 11 1.31 -3.85 -21.02
CA ARG A 11 2.37 -4.69 -21.56
C ARG A 11 3.60 -4.68 -20.66
N LYS A 12 4.10 -3.51 -20.23
CA LYS A 12 5.25 -3.42 -19.31
C LYS A 12 5.04 -4.18 -18.01
N ILE A 13 3.83 -4.11 -17.45
CA ILE A 13 3.47 -4.85 -16.24
C ILE A 13 3.44 -6.36 -16.48
N VAL A 14 2.82 -6.80 -17.57
CA VAL A 14 2.77 -8.23 -17.92
C VAL A 14 4.18 -8.76 -18.17
N ASP A 15 5.01 -8.03 -18.91
CA ASP A 15 6.41 -8.38 -19.15
C ASP A 15 7.17 -8.52 -17.83
N ARG A 16 6.96 -7.57 -16.89
CA ARG A 16 7.57 -7.62 -15.55
C ARG A 16 7.07 -8.82 -14.72
N LEU A 17 5.79 -9.15 -14.78
CA LEU A 17 5.22 -10.34 -14.14
C LEU A 17 5.90 -11.60 -14.65
N LEU A 18 6.02 -11.74 -15.96
CA LEU A 18 6.64 -12.91 -16.58
C LEU A 18 8.13 -13.01 -16.25
N GLU A 19 8.85 -11.89 -16.22
CA GLU A 19 10.26 -11.85 -15.79
C GLU A 19 10.42 -12.36 -14.35
N VAL A 20 9.62 -11.83 -13.41
CA VAL A 20 9.65 -12.23 -11.99
C VAL A 20 9.27 -13.70 -11.84
N ALA A 21 8.22 -14.14 -12.53
CA ALA A 21 7.76 -15.52 -12.47
C ALA A 21 8.78 -16.50 -13.06
N LYS A 22 9.36 -16.21 -14.24
CA LYS A 22 10.38 -17.06 -14.87
C LYS A 22 11.66 -17.14 -14.03
N LYS A 23 12.09 -16.05 -13.41
CA LYS A 23 13.22 -16.06 -12.46
C LYS A 23 12.99 -17.03 -11.29
N ARG A 24 11.73 -17.20 -10.90
CA ARG A 24 11.29 -18.08 -9.81
C ARG A 24 10.79 -19.45 -10.28
N THR A 25 10.77 -19.71 -11.59
CA THR A 25 10.28 -20.99 -12.12
C THR A 25 11.37 -22.04 -12.02
N SER A 26 11.07 -23.16 -11.34
CA SER A 26 12.00 -24.29 -11.31
C SER A 26 11.99 -25.02 -12.66
N PRO A 27 13.15 -25.24 -13.30
CA PRO A 27 13.23 -26.02 -14.54
C PRO A 27 12.73 -27.46 -14.38
N GLN A 28 12.79 -28.02 -13.17
CA GLN A 28 12.38 -29.39 -12.88
C GLN A 28 10.86 -29.53 -12.76
N THR A 29 10.20 -28.60 -12.06
CA THR A 29 8.77 -28.70 -11.76
C THR A 29 7.92 -27.93 -12.79
N GLY A 30 8.50 -26.90 -13.40
CA GLY A 30 7.78 -25.95 -14.26
C GLY A 30 6.88 -24.98 -13.49
N TYR A 31 6.93 -24.96 -12.16
CA TYR A 31 6.17 -24.03 -11.33
C TYR A 31 7.01 -22.87 -10.84
N VAL A 32 6.35 -21.77 -10.51
CA VAL A 32 6.87 -20.68 -9.69
C VAL A 32 7.04 -21.18 -8.26
N HIS A 33 8.24 -20.98 -7.73
CA HIS A 33 8.60 -21.23 -6.34
C HIS A 33 8.67 -19.90 -5.58
N LEU A 34 7.95 -19.78 -4.47
CA LEU A 34 7.95 -18.58 -3.64
C LEU A 34 7.58 -18.93 -2.20
N PHE A 35 8.42 -18.53 -1.25
CA PHE A 35 8.18 -18.67 0.19
C PHE A 35 8.00 -17.30 0.84
N TYR A 36 6.82 -17.05 1.40
CA TYR A 36 6.46 -15.72 1.90
C TYR A 36 7.23 -15.27 3.14
N ASP A 37 7.62 -16.21 4.02
CA ASP A 37 8.31 -15.84 5.26
C ASP A 37 9.79 -15.54 5.03
N ASN A 38 10.34 -15.96 3.89
CA ASN A 38 11.70 -15.64 3.48
C ASN A 38 11.81 -15.50 1.95
N PRO A 39 11.34 -14.37 1.39
CA PRO A 39 11.30 -14.15 -0.06
C PRO A 39 12.68 -14.03 -0.71
N ASP A 40 13.73 -13.81 0.11
CA ASP A 40 15.12 -13.67 -0.31
C ASP A 40 15.92 -14.98 -0.17
N SER A 41 15.34 -16.03 0.43
CA SER A 41 15.97 -17.35 0.48
C SER A 41 16.23 -17.88 -0.92
N VAL A 42 17.44 -18.39 -1.16
CA VAL A 42 17.80 -19.12 -2.39
C VAL A 42 17.07 -20.48 -2.45
N HIS A 43 16.69 -21.02 -1.29
CA HIS A 43 15.92 -22.26 -1.16
C HIS A 43 14.45 -21.93 -0.92
N GLN A 44 13.70 -21.77 -2.01
CA GLN A 44 12.25 -21.64 -1.98
C GLN A 44 11.63 -22.95 -2.46
N ASP A 45 11.54 -23.93 -1.58
CA ASP A 45 10.99 -25.25 -1.97
C ASP A 45 9.44 -25.23 -2.01
N THR A 46 8.81 -24.10 -1.69
CA THR A 46 7.36 -23.96 -1.65
C THR A 46 6.79 -23.51 -2.98
N ILE A 47 5.77 -24.23 -3.47
CA ILE A 47 5.06 -23.92 -4.72
C ILE A 47 3.69 -23.36 -4.34
N PRO A 48 3.51 -22.03 -4.29
CA PRO A 48 2.23 -21.47 -3.91
C PRO A 48 1.23 -21.54 -5.07
N VAL A 49 0.02 -21.97 -4.75
CA VAL A 49 -0.98 -22.26 -5.78
C VAL A 49 -1.45 -20.99 -6.48
N LEU A 50 -1.64 -19.92 -5.72
CA LEU A 50 -2.23 -18.68 -6.21
C LEU A 50 -1.28 -17.93 -7.18
N GLU A 51 0.01 -17.83 -6.87
CA GLU A 51 0.97 -17.16 -7.76
C GLU A 51 1.18 -17.92 -9.07
N ASN A 52 1.09 -19.25 -9.04
CA ASN A 52 1.14 -20.04 -10.27
C ASN A 52 -0.12 -19.82 -11.13
N MET A 53 -1.30 -19.61 -10.50
CA MET A 53 -2.51 -19.21 -11.23
C MET A 53 -2.39 -17.79 -11.81
N TYR A 54 -1.78 -16.85 -11.09
CA TYR A 54 -1.46 -15.51 -11.61
C TYR A 54 -0.47 -15.56 -12.76
N TYR A 55 0.57 -16.39 -12.65
CA TYR A 55 1.54 -16.60 -13.71
C TYR A 55 0.88 -17.17 -14.98
N ALA A 56 0.03 -18.18 -14.83
CA ALA A 56 -0.71 -18.74 -15.96
C ALA A 56 -1.59 -17.68 -16.64
N LEU A 57 -2.31 -16.84 -15.88
CA LEU A 57 -3.08 -15.74 -16.45
C LEU A 57 -2.18 -14.69 -17.14
N GLY A 58 -1.02 -14.38 -16.56
CA GLY A 58 0.01 -13.54 -17.18
C GLY A 58 0.47 -14.07 -18.54
N LEU A 59 0.67 -15.39 -18.66
CA LEU A 59 1.02 -16.04 -19.92
C LEU A 59 -0.11 -15.90 -20.97
N PHE A 60 -1.38 -16.01 -20.58
CA PHE A 60 -2.52 -15.76 -21.47
C PHE A 60 -2.54 -14.32 -21.98
N HIS A 61 -2.19 -13.33 -21.14
CA HIS A 61 -2.13 -11.92 -21.55
C HIS A 61 -1.12 -11.65 -22.68
N THR A 62 -0.10 -12.51 -22.87
CA THR A 62 0.85 -12.39 -23.99
C THR A 62 0.24 -12.72 -25.35
N ARG A 63 -0.83 -13.52 -25.38
CA ARG A 63 -1.47 -14.07 -26.60
C ARG A 63 -0.51 -14.84 -27.53
N MET A 64 0.61 -15.33 -27.02
CA MET A 64 1.54 -16.18 -27.77
C MET A 64 1.15 -17.66 -27.61
N SER A 65 1.19 -18.43 -28.70
CA SER A 65 0.74 -19.84 -28.68
C SER A 65 1.51 -20.68 -27.66
N ASP A 66 2.83 -20.55 -27.60
CA ASP A 66 3.66 -21.33 -26.68
C ASP A 66 3.37 -21.00 -25.21
N SER A 67 3.21 -19.70 -24.90
CA SER A 67 2.79 -19.22 -23.58
C SER A 67 1.43 -19.78 -23.17
N ILE A 68 0.47 -19.84 -24.11
CA ILE A 68 -0.87 -20.40 -23.86
C ILE A 68 -0.78 -21.90 -23.56
N LEU A 69 0.04 -22.65 -24.30
CA LEU A 69 0.23 -24.09 -24.04
C LEU A 69 0.88 -24.33 -22.67
N GLU A 70 1.89 -23.54 -22.30
CA GLU A 70 2.49 -23.56 -20.97
C GLU A 70 1.44 -23.27 -19.88
N ALA A 71 0.67 -22.19 -20.05
CA ALA A 71 -0.35 -21.79 -19.09
C ALA A 71 -1.42 -22.87 -18.89
N ARG A 72 -1.89 -23.50 -19.98
CA ARG A 72 -2.86 -24.60 -19.91
C ARG A 72 -2.30 -25.78 -19.13
N SER A 73 -1.04 -26.14 -19.35
CA SER A 73 -0.37 -27.22 -18.62
C SER A 73 -0.28 -26.92 -17.12
N ILE A 74 0.08 -25.68 -16.76
CA ILE A 74 0.15 -25.24 -15.36
C ILE A 74 -1.22 -25.33 -14.70
N ILE A 75 -2.26 -24.77 -15.32
CA ILE A 75 -3.63 -24.79 -14.78
C ILE A 75 -4.09 -26.23 -14.59
N ASP A 76 -4.00 -27.07 -15.63
CA ASP A 76 -4.52 -28.45 -15.58
C ASP A 76 -3.89 -29.26 -14.43
N LYS A 77 -2.59 -29.07 -14.18
CA LYS A 77 -1.90 -29.70 -13.04
C LYS A 77 -2.31 -29.08 -11.71
N ILE A 78 -2.49 -27.76 -11.60
CA ILE A 78 -2.96 -27.12 -10.36
C ILE A 78 -4.35 -27.64 -9.98
N LEU A 79 -5.24 -27.82 -10.95
CA LEU A 79 -6.60 -28.29 -10.70
C LEU A 79 -6.66 -29.67 -10.04
N SER A 80 -5.63 -30.50 -10.16
CA SER A 80 -5.59 -31.81 -9.48
C SER A 80 -5.36 -31.74 -7.97
N PHE A 81 -5.02 -30.56 -7.44
CA PHE A 81 -4.81 -30.33 -5.99
C PHE A 81 -6.02 -29.72 -5.29
N GLU A 82 -7.16 -29.64 -5.97
CA GLU A 82 -8.41 -29.19 -5.38
C GLU A 82 -8.93 -30.22 -4.36
N VAL A 83 -9.42 -29.72 -3.21
CA VAL A 83 -10.00 -30.53 -2.14
C VAL A 83 -11.30 -29.86 -1.67
N GLY A 84 -12.44 -30.39 -2.13
CA GLY A 84 -13.77 -29.99 -1.67
C GLY A 84 -14.15 -28.53 -1.97
N GLY A 85 -13.70 -27.97 -3.09
CA GLY A 85 -13.87 -26.58 -3.51
C GLY A 85 -12.83 -25.63 -2.92
N ASN A 86 -11.76 -26.16 -2.29
CA ASN A 86 -10.66 -25.37 -1.76
C ASN A 86 -9.29 -25.85 -2.24
N PHE A 87 -8.25 -25.06 -1.99
CA PHE A 87 -6.86 -25.42 -2.30
C PHE A 87 -5.96 -25.21 -1.08
N PRO A 88 -4.84 -25.95 -0.98
CA PRO A 88 -3.78 -25.59 -0.05
C PRO A 88 -3.13 -24.26 -0.47
N ILE A 89 -2.45 -23.59 0.46
CA ILE A 89 -1.66 -22.39 0.16
C ILE A 89 -0.48 -22.78 -0.74
N TYR A 90 0.20 -23.87 -0.38
CA TYR A 90 1.30 -24.45 -1.13
C TYR A 90 1.00 -25.89 -1.56
N LEU A 91 1.48 -26.34 -2.72
CA LEU A 91 1.19 -27.68 -3.22
C LEU A 91 1.62 -28.81 -2.27
N HIS A 92 2.70 -28.64 -1.51
CA HIS A 92 3.19 -29.65 -0.56
C HIS A 92 2.33 -29.79 0.71
N ASP A 93 1.41 -28.84 0.96
CA ASP A 93 0.44 -28.97 2.05
C ASP A 93 -0.71 -29.93 1.67
N TYR A 94 -0.85 -30.34 0.40
CA TYR A 94 -1.93 -31.22 -0.04
C TYR A 94 -1.97 -32.56 0.74
N PRO A 95 -3.16 -33.02 1.16
CA PRO A 95 -4.50 -32.50 0.88
C PRO A 95 -5.02 -31.45 1.89
N HIS A 96 -4.16 -30.90 2.75
CA HIS A 96 -4.57 -30.02 3.84
C HIS A 96 -4.71 -28.55 3.41
N CYS A 97 -5.96 -28.08 3.38
CA CYS A 97 -6.27 -26.67 3.09
C CYS A 97 -6.36 -25.86 4.39
N LYS A 98 -5.21 -25.37 4.89
CA LYS A 98 -5.11 -24.61 6.15
C LYS A 98 -5.89 -23.29 6.14
N ASP A 99 -5.89 -22.59 5.01
CA ASP A 99 -6.72 -21.40 4.81
C ASP A 99 -8.00 -21.78 4.06
N ARG A 100 -9.13 -21.53 4.71
CA ARG A 100 -10.46 -21.84 4.19
C ARG A 100 -10.91 -20.94 3.03
N SER A 101 -10.21 -19.83 2.79
CA SER A 101 -10.57 -18.82 1.80
C SER A 101 -9.67 -18.83 0.56
N THR A 102 -8.62 -19.65 0.51
CA THR A 102 -7.62 -19.62 -0.58
C THR A 102 -8.25 -19.74 -1.96
N SER A 103 -9.21 -20.65 -2.16
CA SER A 103 -9.87 -20.82 -3.46
C SER A 103 -10.68 -19.61 -3.93
N ILE A 104 -11.22 -18.81 -3.01
CA ILE A 104 -11.95 -17.58 -3.35
C ILE A 104 -11.04 -16.58 -4.06
N TYR A 105 -9.74 -16.57 -3.73
CA TYR A 105 -8.76 -15.71 -4.41
C TYR A 105 -8.45 -16.15 -5.85
N MET A 106 -8.84 -17.35 -6.25
CA MET A 106 -8.73 -17.85 -7.63
C MET A 106 -9.92 -17.44 -8.50
N LEU A 107 -11.07 -17.08 -7.92
CA LEU A 107 -12.27 -16.69 -8.69
C LEU A 107 -11.99 -15.57 -9.71
N PRO A 108 -11.23 -14.50 -9.38
CA PRO A 108 -10.86 -13.50 -10.38
C PRO A 108 -10.02 -14.05 -11.53
N VAL A 109 -9.12 -14.99 -11.26
CA VAL A 109 -8.32 -15.64 -12.31
C VAL A 109 -9.22 -16.45 -13.23
N ILE A 110 -10.11 -17.26 -12.66
CA ILE A 110 -11.07 -18.09 -13.40
C ILE A 110 -11.99 -17.19 -14.23
N HIS A 111 -12.49 -16.10 -13.67
CA HIS A 111 -13.35 -15.12 -14.35
C HIS A 111 -12.68 -14.62 -15.64
N TYR A 112 -11.45 -14.12 -15.56
CA TYR A 112 -10.75 -13.59 -16.73
C TYR A 112 -10.36 -14.67 -17.73
N LEU A 113 -9.95 -15.86 -17.28
CA LEU A 113 -9.68 -16.99 -18.19
C LEU A 113 -10.93 -17.38 -18.99
N VAL A 114 -12.06 -17.57 -18.32
CA VAL A 114 -13.32 -17.98 -18.94
C VAL A 114 -13.89 -16.89 -19.84
N LYS A 115 -13.82 -15.62 -19.41
CA LYS A 115 -14.38 -14.47 -20.13
C LYS A 115 -13.54 -14.08 -21.34
N ASP A 116 -12.23 -13.91 -21.17
CA ASP A 116 -11.37 -13.29 -22.17
C ASP A 116 -10.63 -14.31 -23.05
N TYR A 117 -10.48 -15.56 -22.58
CA TYR A 117 -9.62 -16.58 -23.22
C TYR A 117 -10.34 -17.88 -23.59
N ARG A 118 -11.68 -17.88 -23.63
CA ARG A 118 -12.49 -19.06 -23.97
C ARG A 118 -12.03 -19.79 -25.23
N SER A 119 -11.74 -19.06 -26.31
CA SER A 119 -11.39 -19.65 -27.62
C SER A 119 -10.09 -20.45 -27.61
N VAL A 120 -9.18 -20.18 -26.66
CA VAL A 120 -7.85 -20.79 -26.60
C VAL A 120 -7.68 -21.77 -25.42
N LEU A 121 -8.61 -21.78 -24.46
CA LEU A 121 -8.64 -22.76 -23.37
C LEU A 121 -8.92 -24.18 -23.86
N GLY A 122 -9.77 -24.31 -24.89
CA GLY A 122 -10.36 -25.57 -25.34
C GLY A 122 -11.46 -26.07 -24.39
N ASP A 123 -12.42 -26.82 -24.94
CA ASP A 123 -13.67 -27.18 -24.24
C ASP A 123 -13.42 -27.95 -22.93
N SER A 124 -12.42 -28.83 -22.91
CA SER A 124 -12.10 -29.62 -21.71
C SER A 124 -11.66 -28.75 -20.53
N LEU A 125 -10.70 -27.85 -20.72
CA LEU A 125 -10.21 -27.01 -19.63
C LEU A 125 -11.24 -25.95 -19.22
N TYR A 126 -11.96 -25.40 -20.20
CA TYR A 126 -13.09 -24.50 -19.96
C TYR A 126 -14.14 -25.15 -19.04
N GLY A 127 -14.57 -26.38 -19.34
CA GLY A 127 -15.52 -27.13 -18.51
C GLY A 127 -15.00 -27.36 -17.09
N LYS A 128 -13.74 -27.80 -16.94
CA LYS A 128 -13.10 -27.98 -15.62
C LYS A 128 -13.10 -26.70 -14.79
N LEU A 129 -12.81 -25.55 -15.41
CA LEU A 129 -12.79 -24.25 -14.72
C LEU A 129 -14.19 -23.80 -14.29
N GLN A 130 -15.22 -24.05 -15.11
CA GLN A 130 -16.61 -23.76 -14.73
C GLN A 130 -17.06 -24.63 -13.55
N GLU A 131 -16.87 -25.96 -13.64
CA GLU A 131 -17.22 -26.88 -12.56
C GLU A 131 -16.46 -26.56 -11.26
N LEU A 132 -15.18 -26.18 -11.37
CA LEU A 132 -14.40 -25.72 -10.24
C LEU A 132 -15.02 -24.47 -9.61
N SER A 133 -15.39 -23.48 -10.43
CA SER A 133 -16.00 -22.25 -9.91
C SER A 133 -17.26 -22.55 -9.10
N ASP A 134 -18.13 -23.46 -9.56
CA ASP A 134 -19.32 -23.88 -8.83
C ASP A 134 -18.97 -24.51 -7.47
N ARG A 135 -17.95 -25.39 -7.43
CA ARG A 135 -17.49 -25.99 -6.17
C ARG A 135 -16.90 -24.96 -5.22
N ILE A 136 -16.14 -23.98 -5.72
CA ILE A 136 -15.61 -22.87 -4.92
C ILE A 136 -16.76 -22.05 -4.34
N LEU A 137 -17.81 -21.75 -5.11
CA LEU A 137 -18.96 -20.99 -4.65
C LEU A 137 -19.75 -21.72 -3.56
N ILE A 138 -19.95 -23.04 -3.70
CA ILE A 138 -20.58 -23.89 -2.68
C ILE A 138 -19.74 -23.89 -1.39
N HIS A 139 -18.43 -24.08 -1.51
CA HIS A 139 -17.50 -24.04 -0.38
C HIS A 139 -17.49 -22.67 0.32
N ALA A 140 -17.40 -21.58 -0.44
CA ALA A 140 -17.39 -20.21 0.07
C ALA A 140 -18.67 -19.88 0.86
N LYS A 141 -19.84 -20.28 0.33
CA LYS A 141 -21.12 -20.13 1.01
C LYS A 141 -21.13 -20.87 2.36
N LYS A 142 -20.76 -22.16 2.36
CA LYS A 142 -20.67 -22.96 3.60
C LYS A 142 -19.72 -22.34 4.63
N MET A 143 -18.57 -21.83 4.17
CA MET A 143 -17.59 -21.17 5.04
C MET A 143 -18.14 -19.89 5.64
N HIS A 144 -18.84 -19.07 4.85
CA HIS A 144 -19.47 -17.83 5.31
C HIS A 144 -20.55 -18.10 6.35
N GLU A 145 -21.43 -19.08 6.12
CA GLU A 145 -22.48 -19.52 7.05
C GLU A 145 -21.89 -20.01 8.38
N THR A 146 -20.75 -20.71 8.34
CA THR A 146 -20.07 -21.19 9.55
C THR A 146 -19.38 -20.06 10.32
N LYS A 147 -18.68 -19.18 9.60
CA LYS A 147 -18.04 -17.98 10.15
C LYS A 147 -17.84 -16.99 9.02
N ARG A 148 -18.34 -15.76 9.21
CA ARG A 148 -18.25 -14.68 8.23
C ARG A 148 -16.88 -14.62 7.55
N LEU A 149 -16.89 -14.54 6.22
CA LEU A 149 -15.68 -14.38 5.42
C LEU A 149 -15.02 -13.02 5.72
N PRO A 150 -13.67 -12.94 5.69
CA PRO A 150 -12.98 -11.65 5.68
C PRO A 150 -13.44 -10.78 4.52
N PHE A 151 -13.36 -9.45 4.65
CA PHE A 151 -13.85 -8.49 3.65
C PHE A 151 -13.39 -8.84 2.23
N SER A 152 -12.08 -9.02 2.00
CA SER A 152 -11.49 -9.33 0.69
C SER A 152 -12.07 -10.59 0.05
N SER A 153 -12.25 -11.67 0.83
CA SER A 153 -12.86 -12.90 0.33
C SER A 153 -14.35 -12.71 0.05
N PHE A 154 -15.05 -11.96 0.91
CA PHE A 154 -16.49 -11.70 0.76
C PHE A 154 -16.81 -10.90 -0.50
N VAL A 155 -16.09 -9.80 -0.76
CA VAL A 155 -16.34 -8.98 -1.95
C VAL A 155 -15.99 -9.72 -3.24
N ARG A 156 -14.91 -10.52 -3.27
CA ARG A 156 -14.58 -11.37 -4.43
C ARG A 156 -15.68 -12.38 -4.72
N TRP A 157 -16.20 -13.03 -3.68
CA TRP A 157 -17.29 -13.98 -3.80
C TRP A 157 -18.54 -13.31 -4.39
N GLN A 158 -18.98 -12.19 -3.84
CA GLN A 158 -20.14 -11.45 -4.35
C GLN A 158 -19.92 -10.87 -5.76
N GLY A 159 -18.71 -10.37 -6.04
CA GLY A 159 -18.33 -9.88 -7.36
C GLY A 159 -18.47 -10.96 -8.42
N PHE A 160 -17.99 -12.17 -8.13
CA PHE A 160 -18.09 -13.31 -9.03
C PHE A 160 -19.52 -13.82 -9.21
N THR A 161 -20.35 -13.77 -8.17
CA THR A 161 -21.78 -14.17 -8.25
C THR A 161 -22.69 -13.08 -8.82
N HIS A 162 -22.14 -11.92 -9.20
CA HIS A 162 -22.90 -10.73 -9.62
C HIS A 162 -23.91 -10.24 -8.56
N GLN A 163 -23.61 -10.48 -7.28
CA GLN A 163 -24.42 -10.05 -6.12
C GLN A 163 -23.68 -9.02 -5.27
N LEU A 164 -22.75 -8.28 -5.88
CA LEU A 164 -22.00 -7.24 -5.18
C LEU A 164 -22.93 -6.14 -4.72
N GLU A 165 -22.85 -5.81 -3.44
CA GLU A 165 -23.58 -4.70 -2.82
C GLU A 165 -22.68 -3.47 -2.67
N LYS A 166 -23.31 -2.30 -2.48
CA LYS A 166 -22.58 -1.09 -2.07
C LYS A 166 -22.01 -1.29 -0.66
N MET A 167 -20.71 -1.11 -0.51
CA MET A 167 -20.00 -1.25 0.77
C MET A 167 -19.06 -0.09 0.99
N GLU A 168 -18.66 0.12 2.24
CA GLU A 168 -17.65 1.10 2.62
C GLU A 168 -16.33 0.39 2.94
N PRO A 169 -15.35 0.40 2.03
CA PRO A 169 -14.00 -0.08 2.32
C PRO A 169 -13.33 0.83 3.35
N LYS A 170 -12.67 0.23 4.34
CA LYS A 170 -12.03 0.93 5.48
C LYS A 170 -10.51 1.05 5.36
N SER A 171 -9.97 0.56 4.24
CA SER A 171 -8.53 0.61 3.97
C SER A 171 -8.26 0.65 2.48
N VAL A 172 -7.09 1.18 2.11
CA VAL A 172 -6.58 1.11 0.72
C VAL A 172 -6.54 -0.32 0.18
N VAL A 173 -6.28 -1.32 1.04
CA VAL A 173 -6.29 -2.73 0.64
C VAL A 173 -7.72 -3.19 0.35
N GLU A 174 -8.67 -2.83 1.20
CA GLU A 174 -10.09 -3.13 0.97
C GLU A 174 -10.62 -2.44 -0.29
N TRP A 175 -10.21 -1.20 -0.56
CA TRP A 175 -10.54 -0.50 -1.80
C TRP A 175 -10.04 -1.25 -3.05
N GLY A 176 -8.80 -1.72 -3.05
CA GLY A 176 -8.27 -2.51 -4.17
C GLY A 176 -9.07 -3.80 -4.41
N GLU A 177 -9.46 -4.48 -3.35
CA GLU A 177 -10.28 -5.71 -3.42
C GLU A 177 -11.71 -5.44 -3.87
N TYR A 178 -12.29 -4.32 -3.43
CA TYR A 178 -13.63 -3.92 -3.83
C TYR A 178 -13.70 -3.53 -5.31
N LEU A 179 -12.71 -2.78 -5.80
CA LEU A 179 -12.60 -2.44 -7.23
C LEU A 179 -12.43 -3.68 -8.12
N LEU A 180 -11.67 -4.69 -7.66
CA LEU A 180 -11.58 -5.98 -8.35
C LEU A 180 -12.94 -6.69 -8.42
N ALA A 181 -13.71 -6.67 -7.34
CA ALA A 181 -15.05 -7.23 -7.31
C ALA A 181 -16.00 -6.51 -8.28
N ILE A 182 -15.94 -5.17 -8.32
CA ILE A 182 -16.70 -4.33 -9.26
C ILE A 182 -16.40 -4.72 -10.72
N HIS A 183 -15.14 -4.97 -11.07
CA HIS A 183 -14.79 -5.43 -12.42
C HIS A 183 -15.47 -6.75 -12.81
N MET A 184 -15.59 -7.69 -11.87
CA MET A 184 -16.22 -8.97 -12.13
C MET A 184 -17.74 -8.86 -12.24
N SER A 185 -18.37 -8.02 -11.41
CA SER A 185 -19.82 -7.89 -11.34
C SER A 185 -20.41 -6.89 -12.34
N ASN A 186 -19.66 -5.85 -12.73
CA ASN A 186 -20.07 -4.73 -13.59
C ASN A 186 -21.42 -4.10 -13.16
N PRO A 187 -21.56 -3.65 -11.89
CA PRO A 187 -22.81 -3.14 -11.38
C PRO A 187 -23.14 -1.76 -11.98
N SER A 188 -24.43 -1.41 -12.04
CA SER A 188 -24.88 -0.11 -12.59
C SER A 188 -24.33 1.12 -11.87
N TRP A 189 -23.91 0.98 -10.62
CA TRP A 189 -23.31 2.03 -9.79
C TRP A 189 -21.78 2.05 -9.81
N GLN A 190 -21.15 1.24 -10.68
CA GLN A 190 -19.69 1.13 -10.78
C GLN A 190 -18.99 2.47 -10.95
N GLU A 191 -19.49 3.32 -11.85
CA GLU A 191 -18.83 4.59 -12.17
C GLU A 191 -18.70 5.49 -10.94
N GLU A 192 -19.77 5.61 -10.15
CA GLU A 192 -19.80 6.41 -8.92
C GLU A 192 -18.77 5.90 -7.90
N GLU A 193 -18.73 4.59 -7.66
CA GLU A 193 -17.83 4.00 -6.67
C GLU A 193 -16.36 4.05 -7.10
N VAL A 194 -16.05 3.87 -8.39
CA VAL A 194 -14.67 4.00 -8.87
C VAL A 194 -14.21 5.46 -8.79
N LYS A 195 -15.05 6.42 -9.18
CA LYS A 195 -14.75 7.85 -9.04
C LYS A 195 -14.50 8.23 -7.58
N ARG A 196 -15.34 7.72 -6.67
CA ARG A 196 -15.19 7.90 -5.22
C ARG A 196 -13.90 7.28 -4.70
N ALA A 197 -13.55 6.07 -5.14
CA ALA A 197 -12.32 5.43 -4.74
C ALA A 197 -11.10 6.25 -5.17
N PHE A 198 -11.12 6.74 -6.43
CA PHE A 198 -10.00 7.44 -7.03
C PHE A 198 -9.85 8.89 -6.56
N SER A 199 -10.91 9.53 -6.05
CA SER A 199 -10.80 10.85 -5.43
C SER A 199 -9.96 10.85 -4.14
N TYR A 200 -9.77 9.69 -3.51
CA TYR A 200 -8.83 9.52 -2.40
C TYR A 200 -7.38 9.38 -2.85
N TYR A 201 -7.07 9.38 -4.15
CA TYR A 201 -5.71 9.22 -4.63
C TYR A 201 -5.10 10.54 -5.09
N ASN A 202 -3.90 10.84 -4.59
CA ASN A 202 -3.09 11.95 -5.07
C ASN A 202 -2.07 11.46 -6.09
N ILE A 203 -2.19 11.95 -7.32
CA ILE A 203 -1.38 11.49 -8.46
C ILE A 203 0.07 11.97 -8.40
N GLU A 204 0.31 13.16 -7.83
CA GLU A 204 1.64 13.76 -7.72
C GLU A 204 2.48 13.06 -6.65
N CYS A 205 1.86 12.78 -5.49
CA CYS A 205 2.44 12.04 -4.37
C CYS A 205 2.38 10.52 -4.58
N ARG A 206 1.62 10.04 -5.57
CA ARG A 206 1.35 8.61 -5.81
C ARG A 206 0.89 7.89 -4.54
N LEU A 207 -0.05 8.51 -3.82
CA LEU A 207 -0.44 8.12 -2.46
C LEU A 207 -1.96 8.14 -2.29
N PHE A 208 -2.48 7.13 -1.57
CA PHE A 208 -3.85 7.11 -1.07
C PHE A 208 -3.99 7.95 0.22
N LEU A 209 -4.94 8.87 0.24
CA LEU A 209 -5.09 9.96 1.21
C LEU A 209 -6.26 9.82 2.19
N ASP A 210 -6.88 8.64 2.27
CA ASP A 210 -7.99 8.44 3.21
C ASP A 210 -7.57 8.70 4.67
N THR A 211 -8.35 9.55 5.33
CA THR A 211 -8.12 9.98 6.72
C THR A 211 -8.52 8.93 7.76
N GLU A 212 -9.21 7.87 7.37
CA GLU A 212 -9.57 6.79 8.31
C GLU A 212 -8.57 5.63 8.29
N SER A 213 -7.79 5.53 7.22
CA SER A 213 -6.88 4.42 6.96
C SER A 213 -5.48 4.71 7.47
N PRO A 214 -4.86 3.83 8.28
CA PRO A 214 -3.49 4.02 8.68
C PRO A 214 -2.53 3.86 7.49
N ILE A 215 -1.68 4.86 7.25
CA ILE A 215 -0.63 4.76 6.23
C ILE A 215 0.47 3.83 6.73
N MET A 216 0.57 2.64 6.14
CA MET A 216 1.66 1.71 6.39
C MET A 216 2.87 2.09 5.53
N GLN A 217 4.06 2.12 6.12
CA GLN A 217 5.31 2.41 5.40
C GLN A 217 6.24 1.20 5.39
N ASP A 218 6.90 0.99 4.26
CA ASP A 218 7.93 -0.02 4.06
C ASP A 218 9.26 0.69 3.76
N GLY A 219 10.10 0.82 4.79
CA GLY A 219 11.27 1.70 4.76
C GLY A 219 10.88 3.18 4.59
N PHE A 220 11.41 3.82 3.55
CA PHE A 220 11.18 5.25 3.25
C PHE A 220 9.84 5.55 2.55
N ALA A 221 9.19 4.55 1.98
CA ALA A 221 8.04 4.73 1.12
C ALA A 221 6.76 4.15 1.75
N PRO A 222 5.58 4.70 1.45
CA PRO A 222 4.32 4.03 1.70
C PRO A 222 4.33 2.65 1.05
N ARG A 223 3.73 1.69 1.73
CA ARG A 223 3.57 0.35 1.21
C ARG A 223 2.63 0.40 0.00
N ALA A 224 3.16 0.11 -1.17
CA ALA A 224 2.34 -0.06 -2.36
C ALA A 224 1.32 -1.20 -2.17
N THR A 225 0.16 -1.04 -2.77
CA THR A 225 -0.99 -1.95 -2.69
C THR A 225 -1.56 -2.24 -4.07
N PHE A 226 -2.54 -3.14 -4.14
CA PHE A 226 -3.24 -3.43 -5.38
C PHE A 226 -4.04 -2.22 -5.90
N PHE A 227 -4.52 -1.36 -5.00
CA PHE A 227 -5.20 -0.12 -5.38
C PHE A 227 -4.26 0.82 -6.15
N ASP A 228 -3.04 1.03 -5.65
CA ASP A 228 -2.03 1.86 -6.33
C ASP A 228 -1.73 1.35 -7.74
N LEU A 229 -1.69 0.02 -7.91
CA LEU A 229 -1.49 -0.62 -9.20
C LEU A 229 -2.65 -0.36 -10.17
N LEU A 230 -3.91 -0.40 -9.71
CA LEU A 230 -5.09 -0.09 -10.53
C LEU A 230 -5.07 1.36 -11.00
N VAL A 231 -4.77 2.31 -10.10
CA VAL A 231 -4.65 3.73 -10.47
C VAL A 231 -3.50 3.94 -11.47
N ALA A 232 -2.36 3.29 -11.24
CA ALA A 232 -1.22 3.40 -12.12
C ALA A 232 -1.49 2.83 -13.52
N LEU A 233 -2.26 1.75 -13.64
CA LEU A 233 -2.74 1.20 -14.93
C LEU A 233 -3.67 2.15 -15.68
N GLN A 234 -4.52 2.85 -14.95
CA GLN A 234 -5.43 3.82 -15.57
C GLN A 234 -4.70 5.07 -16.07
N THR A 235 -3.70 5.53 -15.31
CA THR A 235 -3.02 6.82 -15.54
C THR A 235 -1.70 6.69 -16.30
N GLY A 236 -1.11 5.50 -16.34
CA GLY A 236 0.26 5.30 -16.81
C GLY A 236 1.36 5.75 -15.84
N ASN A 237 1.00 6.21 -14.63
CA ASN A 237 1.96 6.76 -13.66
C ASN A 237 2.29 5.75 -12.55
N TYR A 238 3.51 5.19 -12.58
CA TYR A 238 3.96 4.15 -11.65
C TYR A 238 4.95 4.68 -10.62
N SER A 239 4.77 4.26 -9.36
CA SER A 239 5.85 4.34 -8.39
C SER A 239 6.83 3.18 -8.59
N LYS A 240 8.12 3.42 -8.32
CA LYS A 240 9.13 2.35 -8.29
C LYS A 240 8.77 1.25 -7.29
N ALA A 241 8.07 1.60 -6.21
CA ALA A 241 7.62 0.68 -5.18
C ALA A 241 6.68 -0.40 -5.71
N ILE A 242 5.79 -0.07 -6.66
CA ILE A 242 4.91 -1.06 -7.32
C ILE A 242 5.76 -2.08 -8.08
N LEU A 243 6.72 -1.61 -8.88
CA LEU A 243 7.53 -2.47 -9.76
C LEU A 243 8.54 -3.35 -9.01
N SER A 244 8.95 -2.91 -7.81
CA SER A 244 9.84 -3.68 -6.93
C SER A 244 9.09 -4.69 -6.03
N ASN A 245 7.77 -4.57 -5.90
CA ASN A 245 6.99 -5.44 -5.04
C ASN A 245 6.50 -6.68 -5.80
N GLU A 246 7.23 -7.78 -5.68
CA GLU A 246 6.93 -9.00 -6.43
C GLU A 246 5.52 -9.56 -6.17
N LYS A 247 4.99 -9.44 -4.95
CA LYS A 247 3.62 -9.88 -4.64
C LYS A 247 2.59 -9.06 -5.43
N LEU A 248 2.78 -7.74 -5.52
CA LEU A 248 1.92 -6.90 -6.36
C LEU A 248 2.10 -7.19 -7.85
N ILE A 249 3.33 -7.49 -8.27
CA ILE A 249 3.62 -7.89 -9.64
C ILE A 249 2.88 -9.18 -10.01
N PHE A 250 2.73 -10.17 -9.14
CA PHE A 250 1.86 -11.31 -9.45
C PHE A 250 0.37 -10.90 -9.51
N LEU A 251 -0.10 -10.11 -8.54
CA LEU A 251 -1.49 -9.62 -8.52
C LEU A 251 -1.84 -8.79 -9.76
N SER A 252 -0.85 -8.23 -10.45
CA SER A 252 -1.06 -7.44 -11.67
C SER A 252 -1.69 -8.22 -12.82
N ALA A 253 -1.65 -9.56 -12.79
CA ALA A 253 -2.41 -10.39 -13.72
C ALA A 253 -3.92 -10.11 -13.66
N LEU A 254 -4.43 -9.64 -12.52
CA LEU A 254 -5.85 -9.36 -12.27
C LEU A 254 -6.25 -7.91 -12.54
N ALA A 255 -5.29 -7.04 -12.87
CA ALA A 255 -5.51 -5.62 -12.92
C ALA A 255 -5.96 -5.19 -14.33
N HIS A 256 -7.16 -4.60 -14.40
CA HIS A 256 -7.79 -4.13 -15.63
C HIS A 256 -8.14 -2.64 -15.48
N PRO A 257 -8.15 -1.86 -16.58
CA PRO A 257 -8.55 -0.46 -16.52
C PRO A 257 -10.07 -0.35 -16.44
N PHE A 258 -10.55 0.82 -16.04
CA PHE A 258 -11.93 1.23 -16.13
C PHE A 258 -12.10 2.13 -17.38
N PRO A 259 -12.43 1.57 -18.56
CA PRO A 259 -12.31 2.30 -19.83
C PRO A 259 -13.25 3.52 -19.93
N ASP A 260 -14.39 3.47 -19.26
CA ASP A 260 -15.43 4.51 -19.34
C ASP A 260 -15.28 5.60 -18.27
N ILE A 261 -14.18 5.57 -17.51
CA ILE A 261 -13.98 6.48 -16.38
C ILE A 261 -12.82 7.43 -16.69
N ASP A 262 -13.14 8.72 -16.79
CA ASP A 262 -12.15 9.78 -16.86
C ASP A 262 -11.55 10.02 -15.46
N VAL A 263 -10.50 9.27 -15.20
CA VAL A 263 -9.85 9.25 -13.89
C VAL A 263 -9.02 10.51 -13.65
N GLU A 264 -8.48 11.14 -14.69
CA GLU A 264 -7.73 12.38 -14.51
C GLU A 264 -8.60 13.53 -13.98
N SER A 265 -9.91 13.48 -14.21
CA SER A 265 -10.86 14.47 -13.70
C SER A 265 -11.14 14.38 -12.20
N VAL A 266 -10.91 13.21 -11.59
CA VAL A 266 -11.25 12.95 -10.17
C VAL A 266 -10.04 12.88 -9.25
N LEU A 267 -8.85 12.66 -9.79
CA LEU A 267 -7.62 12.56 -9.00
C LEU A 267 -7.24 13.89 -8.35
N ASP A 268 -6.72 13.81 -7.13
CA ASP A 268 -6.07 14.95 -6.49
C ASP A 268 -4.69 15.21 -7.13
N LYS A 269 -4.44 16.46 -7.53
CA LYS A 269 -3.24 16.91 -8.25
C LYS A 269 -2.36 17.85 -7.41
N ARG A 270 -2.64 17.98 -6.10
CA ARG A 270 -1.79 18.78 -5.21
C ARG A 270 -0.39 18.17 -5.12
N GLN A 271 0.64 18.95 -5.40
CA GLN A 271 2.05 18.53 -5.29
C GLN A 271 2.52 18.30 -3.85
N GLN A 272 1.77 18.84 -2.89
CA GLN A 272 2.02 18.72 -1.47
C GLN A 272 0.68 18.48 -0.77
N VAL A 273 0.67 17.53 0.15
CA VAL A 273 -0.54 17.16 0.89
C VAL A 273 -0.23 17.01 2.36
N SER A 274 -1.00 17.69 3.20
CA SER A 274 -1.08 17.45 4.63
C SER A 274 -2.25 16.52 4.94
N LEU A 275 -2.03 15.59 5.86
CA LEU A 275 -3.06 14.72 6.41
C LEU A 275 -3.06 14.85 7.93
N TRP A 276 -4.24 15.13 8.47
CA TRP A 276 -4.50 15.12 9.90
C TRP A 276 -5.67 14.19 10.21
N GLN A 277 -5.38 13.11 10.94
CA GLN A 277 -6.39 12.14 11.31
C GLN A 277 -6.79 12.35 12.77
N LYS A 278 -7.76 13.26 13.01
CA LYS A 278 -8.18 13.66 14.36
C LYS A 278 -8.65 12.49 15.25
N HIS A 279 -9.10 11.39 14.65
CA HIS A 279 -9.72 10.25 15.34
C HIS A 279 -8.83 9.00 15.41
N THR A 280 -7.70 9.00 14.73
CA THR A 280 -6.76 7.89 14.77
C THR A 280 -5.59 8.31 15.65
N LYS A 281 -4.91 7.35 16.30
CA LYS A 281 -3.64 7.63 17.00
C LYS A 281 -2.50 7.99 16.03
N GLN A 282 -2.80 8.40 14.80
CA GLN A 282 -1.79 8.68 13.79
C GLN A 282 -1.28 10.12 13.90
N PRO A 283 0.02 10.31 13.71
CA PRO A 283 0.62 11.63 13.71
C PRO A 283 0.14 12.48 12.53
N PHE A 284 0.32 13.80 12.62
CA PHE A 284 0.20 14.66 11.46
C PHE A 284 1.23 14.24 10.41
N MET A 285 0.82 14.19 9.15
CA MET A 285 1.68 13.80 8.04
C MET A 285 1.71 14.89 6.98
N LEU A 286 2.92 15.19 6.49
CA LEU A 286 3.12 16.01 5.31
C LEU A 286 3.86 15.20 4.26
N PHE A 287 3.34 15.18 3.03
CA PHE A 287 3.93 14.48 1.89
C PHE A 287 4.22 15.46 0.74
N TRP A 288 5.32 15.21 0.03
CA TRP A 288 5.66 15.89 -1.22
C TRP A 288 6.56 15.01 -2.09
N THR A 289 6.58 15.24 -3.39
CA THR A 289 7.42 14.48 -4.33
C THR A 289 8.67 15.26 -4.70
N GLU A 290 9.80 14.56 -4.83
CA GLU A 290 11.10 15.10 -5.25
C GLU A 290 11.89 14.03 -6.03
N ASP A 291 12.25 14.31 -7.29
CA ASP A 291 13.01 13.39 -8.16
C ASP A 291 12.43 11.95 -8.18
N ASP A 292 11.11 11.82 -8.36
CA ASP A 292 10.34 10.56 -8.28
C ASP A 292 10.24 9.90 -6.88
N ASN A 293 10.86 10.47 -5.86
CA ASN A 293 10.79 9.94 -4.50
C ASN A 293 9.71 10.68 -3.71
N LEU A 294 8.89 9.91 -3.00
CA LEU A 294 7.99 10.48 -2.02
C LEU A 294 8.80 10.84 -0.76
N ARG A 295 8.68 12.09 -0.35
CA ARG A 295 9.20 12.60 0.90
C ARG A 295 8.08 12.69 1.91
N SER A 296 8.42 12.56 3.19
CA SER A 296 7.42 12.71 4.23
C SER A 296 8.00 13.23 5.53
N LEU A 297 7.19 14.03 6.20
CA LEU A 297 7.39 14.51 7.55
C LEU A 297 6.22 14.03 8.40
N ALA A 298 6.51 13.47 9.57
CA ALA A 298 5.51 12.99 10.52
C ALA A 298 5.68 13.68 11.86
N ILE A 299 4.59 14.06 12.51
CA ILE A 299 4.62 14.74 13.80
C ILE A 299 3.82 13.95 14.83
N GLU A 300 4.54 13.36 15.77
CA GLU A 300 3.99 12.69 16.93
C GLU A 300 4.04 13.62 18.13
N CYS A 301 2.90 13.83 18.78
CA CYS A 301 2.80 14.66 19.98
C CYS A 301 2.04 13.93 21.06
N LYS A 302 2.57 13.95 22.29
CA LYS A 302 1.86 13.45 23.48
C LYS A 302 0.87 14.47 24.06
N GLY A 303 0.99 15.73 23.66
CA GLY A 303 0.04 16.78 23.99
C GLY A 303 -1.21 16.74 23.11
N GLU A 304 -2.24 17.46 23.53
CA GLU A 304 -3.44 17.67 22.73
C GLU A 304 -3.19 18.80 21.72
N ILE A 305 -3.18 18.44 20.43
CA ILE A 305 -3.18 19.42 19.35
C ILE A 305 -4.59 20.00 19.26
N TYR A 306 -4.76 21.26 19.67
CA TYR A 306 -6.06 21.93 19.71
C TYR A 306 -6.26 22.91 18.55
N SER A 307 -5.19 23.26 17.82
CA SER A 307 -5.27 24.11 16.63
C SER A 307 -4.21 23.74 15.61
N ILE A 308 -4.60 23.75 14.34
CA ILE A 308 -3.71 23.66 13.18
C ILE A 308 -4.08 24.83 12.28
N LYS A 309 -3.09 25.67 11.96
CA LYS A 309 -3.24 26.77 11.00
C LYS A 309 -2.36 26.47 9.80
N GLU A 310 -2.98 26.37 8.63
CA GLU A 310 -2.28 26.22 7.36
C GLU A 310 -2.33 27.56 6.62
N GLU A 311 -1.15 28.09 6.29
CA GLU A 311 -0.94 29.27 5.46
C GLU A 311 -0.09 28.87 4.26
N GLU A 312 -0.06 29.71 3.22
CA GLU A 312 0.78 29.44 2.05
C GLU A 312 2.25 29.33 2.48
N GLY A 313 2.82 28.12 2.31
CA GLY A 313 4.20 27.82 2.68
C GLY A 313 4.45 27.65 4.19
N SER A 314 3.44 27.70 5.07
CA SER A 314 3.66 27.43 6.50
C SER A 314 2.51 26.71 7.20
N ILE A 315 2.85 25.91 8.21
CA ILE A 315 1.90 25.19 9.05
C ILE A 315 2.27 25.43 10.52
N GLU A 316 1.31 25.85 11.33
CA GLU A 316 1.49 26.07 12.75
C GLU A 316 0.56 25.16 13.56
N PHE A 317 1.15 24.42 14.51
CA PHE A 317 0.44 23.57 15.46
C PHE A 317 0.43 24.24 16.82
N ALA A 318 -0.73 24.33 17.45
CA ALA A 318 -0.83 24.72 18.84
C ALA A 318 -1.10 23.48 19.69
N VAL A 319 -0.20 23.23 20.65
CA VAL A 319 -0.18 22.02 21.47
C VAL A 319 -0.32 22.39 22.93
N ASN A 320 -1.27 21.75 23.62
CA ASN A 320 -1.38 21.79 25.07
C ASN A 320 -0.81 20.51 25.66
N TYR A 321 0.13 20.64 26.59
CA TYR A 321 0.68 19.47 27.25
C TYR A 321 -0.02 19.16 28.57
N PRO A 322 -0.23 17.86 28.90
CA PRO A 322 -0.88 17.46 30.13
C PRO A 322 -0.03 17.76 31.37
N LEU A 323 -0.70 17.75 32.53
CA LEU A 323 -0.16 18.03 33.87
C LEU A 323 1.01 17.13 34.26
N ASP A 324 0.93 15.84 33.89
CA ASP A 324 1.91 14.84 34.29
C ASP A 324 3.02 14.72 33.24
N LEU A 325 4.27 14.78 33.70
CA LEU A 325 5.42 14.42 32.88
C LEU A 325 5.32 12.92 32.56
N PRO A 326 5.63 12.48 31.32
CA PRO A 326 5.67 11.06 31.01
C PRO A 326 6.64 10.34 31.97
N GLU A 327 6.19 9.28 32.64
CA GLU A 327 7.01 8.53 33.62
C GLU A 327 8.25 7.86 32.99
N GLU A 328 8.28 7.70 31.66
CA GLU A 328 9.39 7.06 30.94
C GLU A 328 10.48 8.07 30.53
N GLU A 329 11.69 7.90 31.07
CA GLU A 329 12.88 8.75 30.86
C GLU A 329 13.31 8.96 29.39
N THR A 330 12.84 8.13 28.45
CA THR A 330 13.28 8.14 27.05
C THR A 330 12.29 8.79 26.09
N ASN A 331 11.11 9.17 26.55
CA ASN A 331 10.06 9.60 25.66
C ASN A 331 10.11 11.10 25.37
N ALA A 332 10.49 11.45 24.15
CA ALA A 332 10.19 12.76 23.58
C ALA A 332 8.68 13.05 23.73
N GLU A 333 8.33 14.22 24.24
CA GLU A 333 6.94 14.67 24.31
C GLU A 333 6.41 15.10 22.95
N PHE A 334 7.34 15.47 22.07
CA PHE A 334 7.10 15.83 20.70
C PHE A 334 8.22 15.26 19.85
N ALA A 335 7.86 14.58 18.77
CA ALA A 335 8.79 13.97 17.85
C ALA A 335 8.41 14.30 16.41
N ILE A 336 9.35 14.86 15.66
CA ILE A 336 9.23 14.99 14.21
C ILE A 336 10.08 13.91 13.57
N TYR A 337 9.50 13.12 12.68
CA TYR A 337 10.20 12.15 11.87
C TYR A 337 10.29 12.64 10.44
N VAL A 338 11.47 12.53 9.84
CA VAL A 338 11.72 12.93 8.45
C VAL A 338 12.57 11.87 7.77
N ASP A 339 12.30 11.62 6.49
CA ASP A 339 13.07 10.62 5.73
C ASP A 339 14.58 10.91 5.78
N GLY A 340 15.33 9.87 6.10
CA GLY A 340 16.78 9.89 6.21
C GLY A 340 17.55 9.66 4.93
N ALA A 341 16.98 9.96 3.76
CA ALA A 341 17.65 9.69 2.50
C ALA A 341 18.99 10.42 2.39
N ILE A 342 19.88 9.91 1.53
CA ILE A 342 21.32 10.28 1.42
C ILE A 342 21.57 11.80 1.22
N LYS A 343 20.57 12.57 0.78
CA LYS A 343 20.68 14.01 0.51
C LYS A 343 19.98 14.91 1.52
N THR A 344 19.42 14.34 2.58
CA THR A 344 18.75 15.09 3.64
C THR A 344 19.79 15.53 4.68
N SER A 345 19.89 16.83 4.93
CA SER A 345 20.76 17.36 5.99
C SER A 345 19.97 18.22 6.98
N LEU A 346 20.42 18.20 8.24
CA LEU A 346 19.80 18.91 9.34
C LEU A 346 20.81 19.90 9.93
N ILE A 347 20.37 21.13 10.11
CA ILE A 347 21.16 22.26 10.58
C ILE A 347 20.38 22.92 11.72
N VAL A 348 21.08 23.32 12.79
CA VAL A 348 20.53 24.06 13.93
C VAL A 348 21.28 25.38 13.99
N ASP A 349 20.57 26.51 13.85
CA ASP A 349 21.15 27.85 13.82
C ASP A 349 22.40 27.96 12.93
N GLN A 350 22.25 27.53 11.67
CA GLN A 350 23.31 27.55 10.65
C GLN A 350 24.49 26.58 10.90
N ASN A 351 24.48 25.83 12.00
CA ASN A 351 25.53 24.89 12.38
C ASN A 351 25.03 23.44 12.33
N ARG A 352 25.95 22.50 12.08
CA ARG A 352 25.63 21.07 12.25
C ARG A 352 25.64 20.73 13.74
N ALA A 353 24.48 20.45 14.31
CA ALA A 353 24.34 20.04 15.71
C ALA A 353 23.40 18.84 15.84
N SER A 354 23.61 18.03 16.88
CA SER A 354 22.73 16.91 17.26
C SER A 354 21.78 17.24 18.41
N THR A 355 21.85 18.47 18.93
CA THR A 355 21.04 18.97 20.05
C THR A 355 20.63 20.41 19.76
N PHE A 356 19.50 20.84 20.34
CA PHE A 356 18.96 22.19 20.15
C PHE A 356 18.13 22.64 21.35
N SER A 357 17.99 23.95 21.50
CA SER A 357 17.06 24.62 22.42
C SER A 357 15.80 25.06 21.66
N LEU A 358 14.73 25.47 22.36
CA LEU A 358 13.48 25.90 21.68
C LEU A 358 13.63 27.19 20.87
N HIS A 359 14.61 28.02 21.20
CA HIS A 359 14.87 29.28 20.49
C HIS A 359 15.65 29.08 19.19
N ASP A 360 16.25 27.90 19.01
CA ASP A 360 17.06 27.60 17.84
C ASP A 360 16.13 27.34 16.64
N VAL A 361 16.54 27.80 15.46
CA VAL A 361 15.86 27.48 14.20
C VAL A 361 16.49 26.22 13.62
N ILE A 362 15.65 25.20 13.43
CA ILE A 362 16.08 23.95 12.83
C ILE A 362 15.74 23.97 11.36
N GLU A 363 16.72 23.76 10.50
CA GLU A 363 16.53 23.68 9.06
C GLU A 363 16.78 22.26 8.57
N LEU A 364 15.76 21.68 7.94
CA LEU A 364 15.87 20.47 7.14
C LEU A 364 16.09 20.87 5.68
N HIS A 365 17.20 20.44 5.12
CA HIS A 365 17.56 20.68 3.74
C HIS A 365 17.41 19.39 2.93
N THR A 366 16.49 19.40 1.97
CA THR A 366 16.41 18.41 0.90
C THR A 366 16.99 19.00 -0.41
N PRO A 367 17.14 18.21 -1.49
CA PRO A 367 17.52 18.74 -2.81
C PRO A 367 16.69 19.93 -3.31
N SER A 368 15.38 19.93 -3.08
CA SER A 368 14.41 20.88 -3.64
C SER A 368 13.75 21.81 -2.62
N LYS A 369 13.83 21.50 -1.32
CA LYS A 369 13.16 22.26 -0.26
C LYS A 369 14.06 22.54 0.94
N ILE A 370 13.75 23.62 1.63
CA ILE A 370 14.21 23.91 2.99
C ILE A 370 12.97 23.96 3.88
N LEU A 371 12.88 23.09 4.87
CA LEU A 371 11.86 23.18 5.90
C LEU A 371 12.49 23.78 7.16
N LYS A 372 11.99 24.94 7.60
CA LYS A 372 12.36 25.54 8.87
C LYS A 372 11.36 25.14 9.94
N ILE A 373 11.86 24.75 11.10
CA ILE A 373 11.08 24.32 12.24
C ILE A 373 11.47 25.22 13.41
N SER A 374 10.48 25.83 14.05
CA SER A 374 10.67 26.68 15.22
C SER A 374 9.62 26.37 16.30
N PHE A 375 10.04 26.54 17.55
CA PHE A 375 9.21 26.31 18.73
C PHE A 375 8.96 27.63 19.46
N HIS A 376 7.70 27.90 19.77
CA HIS A 376 7.26 29.16 20.38
C HIS A 376 6.44 28.87 21.63
N PRO A 377 7.08 28.77 22.81
CA PRO A 377 6.39 28.73 24.09
C PRO A 377 5.38 29.87 24.20
N GLN A 378 4.15 29.56 24.61
CA GLN A 378 3.13 30.57 24.90
C GLN A 378 3.17 31.01 26.37
N ASP A 379 3.58 30.09 27.24
CA ASP A 379 3.66 30.30 28.67
C ASP A 379 5.12 30.55 29.09
N GLU A 380 5.30 31.45 30.06
CA GLU A 380 6.60 31.64 30.70
C GLU A 380 6.92 30.48 31.63
N GLY A 381 8.20 30.10 31.67
CA GLY A 381 8.66 28.96 32.45
C GLY A 381 8.53 27.65 31.67
N GLY A 382 9.60 26.86 31.69
CA GLY A 382 9.72 25.70 30.82
C GLY A 382 11.14 25.60 30.30
N MET A 383 11.86 24.56 30.72
CA MET A 383 13.15 24.20 30.16
C MET A 383 12.95 22.95 29.33
N PHE A 384 13.26 23.05 28.03
CA PHE A 384 13.15 21.95 27.08
C PHE A 384 14.49 21.73 26.41
N PHE A 385 14.70 20.52 25.95
CA PHE A 385 15.91 20.15 25.23
C PHE A 385 15.59 19.25 24.06
N GLY A 386 16.09 19.63 22.89
CA GLY A 386 15.94 18.90 21.66
C GLY A 386 17.14 18.02 21.36
N HIS A 387 16.91 16.87 20.74
CA HIS A 387 17.96 16.01 20.22
C HIS A 387 17.57 15.44 18.85
N LEU A 388 18.59 15.21 18.02
CA LEU A 388 18.46 14.56 16.72
C LEU A 388 19.02 13.14 16.84
N SER A 389 18.22 12.15 16.43
CA SER A 389 18.64 10.75 16.43
C SER A 389 18.12 10.03 15.18
N ARG A 390 18.69 8.86 14.87
CA ARG A 390 18.12 7.95 13.88
C ARG A 390 17.06 7.09 14.57
N CYS A 391 15.84 7.07 14.03
CA CYS A 391 14.74 6.29 14.59
C CYS A 391 13.74 5.94 13.48
N ASN A 392 12.92 4.92 13.72
CA ASN A 392 11.77 4.64 12.86
C ASN A 392 10.51 5.24 13.46
N ARG A 393 9.57 5.61 12.60
CA ARG A 393 8.21 5.99 12.97
C ARG A 393 7.48 4.80 13.62
N PRO A 394 6.53 5.04 14.52
CA PRO A 394 5.76 3.95 15.16
C PRO A 394 5.01 3.03 14.19
N TYR A 395 4.63 3.52 13.01
CA TYR A 395 3.82 2.82 11.99
C TYR A 395 4.64 2.29 10.80
N GLN A 396 5.97 2.38 10.85
CA GLN A 396 6.83 1.73 9.87
C GLN A 396 6.95 0.23 10.16
N VAL A 397 6.81 -0.59 9.12
CA VAL A 397 7.04 -2.04 9.23
C VAL A 397 8.52 -2.28 9.47
N LYS A 398 8.86 -2.83 10.65
CA LYS A 398 10.24 -3.19 10.99
C LYS A 398 10.61 -4.49 10.28
N LYS A 399 11.45 -4.41 9.24
CA LYS A 399 12.07 -5.59 8.61
C LYS A 399 13.30 -6.09 9.35
N ASP A 400 14.06 -5.15 9.92
CA ASP A 400 15.27 -5.41 10.70
C ASP A 400 15.28 -4.48 11.91
N VAL A 401 15.64 -5.00 13.08
CA VAL A 401 15.73 -4.24 14.33
C VAL A 401 16.83 -3.17 14.29
N PHE A 402 17.82 -3.29 13.40
CA PHE A 402 18.95 -2.35 13.33
C PHE A 402 18.81 -1.26 12.25
N GLN A 403 17.81 -1.35 11.37
CA GLN A 403 17.63 -0.35 10.31
C GLN A 403 16.78 0.81 10.80
N ALA A 404 17.35 2.02 10.76
CA ALA A 404 16.64 3.26 11.02
C ALA A 404 16.52 4.07 9.72
N TYR A 405 15.30 4.32 9.27
CA TYR A 405 15.01 5.03 8.01
C TYR A 405 14.86 6.53 8.22
N ASP A 406 14.37 6.99 9.37
CA ASP A 406 14.12 8.41 9.60
C ASP A 406 15.15 9.07 10.52
N TRP A 407 15.26 10.38 10.35
CA TRP A 407 15.73 11.27 11.39
C TRP A 407 14.56 11.59 12.33
N LYS A 408 14.81 11.52 13.63
CA LYS A 408 13.88 11.92 14.69
C LYS A 408 14.42 13.16 15.38
N LEU A 409 13.65 14.24 15.34
CA LEU A 409 13.84 15.43 16.14
C LEU A 409 12.95 15.27 17.38
N GLY A 410 13.54 14.85 18.50
CA GLY A 410 12.83 14.64 19.75
C GLY A 410 13.00 15.83 20.67
N VAL A 411 11.88 16.41 21.12
CA VAL A 411 11.86 17.45 22.16
C VAL A 411 11.42 16.80 23.48
N ARG A 412 12.25 16.97 24.52
CA ARG A 412 11.94 16.55 25.88
C ARG A 412 11.84 17.74 26.81
N THR A 413 10.96 17.64 27.79
CA THR A 413 10.85 18.61 28.88
C THR A 413 11.84 18.25 29.98
N ILE A 414 12.61 19.22 30.45
CA ILE A 414 13.45 19.12 31.66
C ILE A 414 12.64 19.58 32.87
N SER A 415 11.95 20.71 32.75
CA SER A 415 11.04 21.25 33.74
C SER A 415 9.99 22.13 33.06
N ARG A 416 8.77 22.22 33.59
CA ARG A 416 7.76 23.17 33.12
C ARG A 416 6.67 23.41 34.16
N PRO A 417 5.89 24.50 34.04
CA PRO A 417 4.66 24.68 34.80
C PRO A 417 3.64 23.57 34.49
N LYS A 418 2.69 23.40 35.41
CA LYS A 418 1.60 22.41 35.34
C LYS A 418 0.75 22.51 34.07
N GLN A 419 0.62 23.70 33.51
CA GLN A 419 -0.01 23.96 32.24
C GLN A 419 1.02 24.65 31.36
N PHE A 420 1.25 24.10 30.18
CA PHE A 420 2.20 24.63 29.23
C PHE A 420 1.71 24.40 27.81
N SER A 421 1.73 25.46 27.03
CA SER A 421 1.28 25.49 25.65
C SER A 421 2.44 25.92 24.75
N MET A 422 2.54 25.28 23.59
CA MET A 422 3.60 25.54 22.63
C MET A 422 3.03 25.62 21.23
N ASN A 423 3.41 26.67 20.50
CA ASN A 423 3.19 26.73 19.06
C ASN A 423 4.43 26.17 18.36
N ILE A 424 4.21 25.31 17.38
CA ILE A 424 5.25 24.66 16.61
C ILE A 424 5.02 25.04 15.16
N ARG A 425 5.95 25.79 14.59
CA ARG A 425 5.80 26.35 13.25
C ARG A 425 6.75 25.67 12.28
N PHE A 426 6.20 25.31 11.12
CA PHE A 426 6.89 24.73 9.98
C PHE A 426 6.77 25.70 8.82
N CYS A 427 7.89 26.15 8.25
CA CYS A 427 7.90 26.98 7.05
C CYS A 427 8.66 26.26 5.93
N ALA A 428 8.00 26.02 4.82
CA ALA A 428 8.57 25.36 3.65
C ALA A 428 8.95 26.39 2.59
N PHE A 429 10.21 26.36 2.17
CA PHE A 429 10.72 27.20 1.09
C PHE A 429 11.19 26.30 -0.05
N MET A 430 10.81 26.63 -1.28
CA MET A 430 11.41 26.04 -2.48
C MET A 430 12.83 26.59 -2.64
N LYS A 431 13.76 25.73 -3.04
CA LYS A 431 15.14 26.12 -3.35
C LYS A 431 15.28 26.75 -4.73
#